data_AF-A0A1I8IXZ8-F1
#
_entry.id   AF-A0A1I8IXZ8-F1
#
_cell.length_a   1.000
_cell.length_b   1.000
_cell.length_c   1.000
_cell.angle_alpha   90.00
_cell.angle_beta   90.00
_cell.angle_gamma   90.00
#
_symmetry.space_group_name_H-M   'P 1'
#
loop_
_entity.id
_entity.type
_entity.pdbx_description
1 polymer ?
#
loop_
_entity_poly.entity_id
_entity_poly.type
_entity_poly.pdbx_seq_one_letter_code
_entity_poly.pdbx_strand_id
1 'polypeptide(L)'
;MVCCCSLMISRDLLRDEHQLCSKLISYLLDIVGSVNGIHNMLLRFRALQCLIALEDAYPCLLSKKLDYFYEYCTSEKTYLSEFYYSLFSLLLVHVFDSSMKDTGSWSDDRLNSRVESLPAMSLSSIQPLLGRHSLAPVPQSQMSELSPSPPSSLSSNSPELCRAIGQLIGALDAGRLSPRAFFAVCRSVGRLLDAVGLGGRGLRTAFYRRLPVWDVTVLSALAGLRHQFGLAALGCSDEHGCDRLALSMQRVACSPLFATPLRLLMCHCLANYPHLRLGRSGPDGETFPEPASRQLVGALFPGVFDPVDLRVLKVRLLSLRFAPRDSSDEASACLMGTLVSLSRPAQKSGGRGRHAVAFFASLYAVFARHHASVLGDDIRQMLISMINANLAFAEHLLDFLDSVTQDFPDSDLPYQAYSELCDWVAINSAENAADRQSLGRYMTILNRAAMYSRIPPQPIVDCLAQLASINSDQYNSPPATSIEDSKLWLCGHLILDVSRSVFRTHWHRLQTDAGLLANLCGVLAHWAGPGDSDLYVDI
;
A
#
# COMPACT_ATOMS: atom_id res chain seq x y z
N MET A 1 -1.63 1.78 -40.38
CA MET A 1 -2.54 2.46 -39.43
C MET A 1 -1.87 2.84 -38.13
N VAL A 2 -1.58 1.90 -37.21
CA VAL A 2 -0.94 2.21 -35.91
C VAL A 2 0.41 2.92 -36.09
N CYS A 3 1.28 2.39 -36.96
CA CYS A 3 2.56 3.02 -37.29
C CYS A 3 2.38 4.45 -37.83
N CYS A 4 1.47 4.65 -38.77
CA CYS A 4 1.17 5.97 -39.35
C CYS A 4 0.67 6.97 -38.29
N CYS A 5 -0.25 6.57 -37.40
CA CYS A 5 -0.74 7.42 -36.32
C CYS A 5 0.37 7.75 -35.31
N SER A 6 1.22 6.76 -35.00
CA SER A 6 2.36 6.95 -34.09
C SER A 6 3.38 7.93 -34.67
N LEU A 7 3.67 7.83 -35.97
CA LEU A 7 4.54 8.78 -36.67
C LEU A 7 3.93 10.19 -36.74
N MET A 8 2.62 10.28 -37.01
CA MET A 8 1.90 11.55 -36.98
C MET A 8 2.00 12.24 -35.62
N ILE A 9 1.80 11.51 -34.53
CA ILE A 9 1.91 12.05 -33.16
C ILE A 9 3.36 12.40 -32.83
N SER A 10 4.30 11.49 -33.08
CA SER A 10 5.71 11.66 -32.65
C SER A 10 6.45 12.76 -33.40
N ARG A 11 6.04 13.07 -34.63
CA ARG A 11 6.67 14.10 -35.48
C ARG A 11 5.81 15.34 -35.69
N ASP A 12 4.68 15.45 -34.99
CA ASP A 12 3.71 16.54 -35.15
C ASP A 12 3.37 16.85 -36.62
N LEU A 13 3.17 15.78 -37.42
CA LEU A 13 2.97 15.89 -38.88
C LEU A 13 1.67 16.61 -39.25
N LEU A 14 0.79 16.88 -38.28
CA LEU A 14 -0.44 17.61 -38.49
C LEU A 14 -0.17 19.06 -38.91
N ARG A 15 1.01 19.61 -38.54
CA ARG A 15 1.48 20.94 -38.95
C ARG A 15 2.05 20.96 -40.36
N ASP A 16 2.81 19.93 -40.72
CA ASP A 16 3.63 19.93 -41.94
C ASP A 16 2.93 19.23 -43.11
N GLU A 17 2.12 18.20 -42.86
CA GLU A 17 1.57 17.28 -43.87
C GLU A 17 0.05 17.09 -43.69
N HIS A 18 -0.69 18.20 -43.69
CA HIS A 18 -2.12 18.23 -43.38
C HIS A 18 -2.98 17.31 -44.26
N GLN A 19 -2.70 17.24 -45.57
CA GLN A 19 -3.50 16.42 -46.50
C GLN A 19 -3.36 14.92 -46.22
N LEU A 20 -2.15 14.44 -45.89
CA LEU A 20 -1.92 13.05 -45.54
C LEU A 20 -2.60 12.70 -44.22
N CYS A 21 -2.51 13.60 -43.24
CA CYS A 21 -3.19 13.46 -41.96
C CYS A 21 -4.71 13.39 -42.13
N SER A 22 -5.30 14.29 -42.92
CA SER A 22 -6.74 14.30 -43.22
C SER A 22 -7.21 13.01 -43.91
N LYS A 23 -6.42 12.49 -44.86
CA LYS A 23 -6.74 11.20 -45.52
C LYS A 23 -6.69 10.04 -44.54
N LEU A 24 -5.69 10.01 -43.65
CA LEU A 24 -5.59 8.96 -42.63
C LEU A 24 -6.79 9.02 -41.66
N ILE A 25 -7.15 10.21 -41.19
CA ILE A 25 -8.29 10.40 -40.28
C ILE A 25 -9.60 10.00 -40.97
N SER A 26 -9.82 10.40 -42.23
CA SER A 26 -11.00 9.97 -42.98
C SER A 26 -11.07 8.45 -43.10
N TYR A 27 -9.95 7.81 -43.45
CA TYR A 27 -9.88 6.36 -43.55
C TYR A 27 -10.18 5.65 -42.21
N LEU A 28 -9.70 6.20 -41.10
CA LEU A 28 -10.03 5.71 -39.75
C LEU A 28 -11.52 5.85 -39.44
N LEU A 29 -12.11 7.00 -39.76
CA LEU A 29 -13.54 7.26 -39.55
C LEU A 29 -14.42 6.34 -40.40
N ASP A 30 -14.05 6.07 -41.65
CA ASP A 30 -14.78 5.15 -42.54
C ASP A 30 -14.80 3.73 -41.98
N ILE A 31 -13.67 3.25 -41.46
CA ILE A 31 -13.60 1.95 -40.77
C ILE A 31 -14.54 1.94 -39.56
N VAL A 32 -14.44 2.96 -38.72
CA VAL A 32 -15.19 3.04 -37.44
C VAL A 32 -16.69 3.24 -37.67
N GLY A 33 -17.09 3.87 -38.77
CA GLY A 33 -18.51 4.07 -39.13
C GLY A 33 -19.28 2.79 -39.45
N SER A 34 -18.60 1.66 -39.68
CA SER A 34 -19.24 0.35 -39.93
C SER A 34 -19.76 -0.34 -38.64
N VAL A 35 -20.65 0.35 -37.91
CA VAL A 35 -21.21 -0.09 -36.61
C VAL A 35 -21.82 -1.51 -36.71
N ASN A 36 -21.60 -2.35 -35.70
CA ASN A 36 -22.00 -3.76 -35.68
C ASN A 36 -21.39 -4.66 -36.78
N GLY A 37 -20.44 -4.16 -37.59
CA GLY A 37 -19.75 -4.96 -38.61
C GLY A 37 -18.81 -5.99 -37.99
N ILE A 38 -19.23 -7.25 -37.95
CA ILE A 38 -18.51 -8.35 -37.28
C ILE A 38 -17.23 -8.73 -38.03
N HIS A 39 -17.26 -8.72 -39.37
CA HIS A 39 -16.13 -9.15 -40.21
C HIS A 39 -14.88 -8.27 -40.10
N ASN A 40 -15.03 -7.00 -39.70
CA ASN A 40 -13.93 -6.04 -39.58
C ASN A 40 -13.64 -5.65 -38.11
N MET A 41 -14.12 -6.43 -37.15
CA MET A 41 -14.11 -6.07 -35.73
C MET A 41 -12.71 -5.73 -35.19
N LEU A 42 -11.68 -6.51 -35.55
CA LEU A 42 -10.29 -6.24 -35.13
C LEU A 42 -9.73 -4.96 -35.77
N LEU A 43 -10.08 -4.68 -37.02
CA LEU A 43 -9.66 -3.48 -37.73
C LEU A 43 -10.33 -2.24 -37.09
N ARG A 44 -11.63 -2.33 -36.81
CA ARG A 44 -12.41 -1.30 -36.10
C ARG A 44 -11.87 -1.02 -34.71
N PHE A 45 -11.55 -2.07 -33.95
CA PHE A 45 -10.89 -1.97 -32.65
C PHE A 45 -9.60 -1.14 -32.75
N ARG A 46 -8.71 -1.49 -33.69
CA ARG A 46 -7.45 -0.77 -33.87
C ARG A 46 -7.67 0.67 -34.36
N ALA A 47 -8.67 0.91 -35.20
CA ALA A 47 -8.98 2.24 -35.69
C ALA A 47 -9.50 3.14 -34.57
N LEU A 48 -10.38 2.62 -33.70
CA LEU A 48 -10.84 3.31 -32.48
C LEU A 48 -9.68 3.66 -31.54
N GLN A 49 -8.75 2.73 -31.30
CA GLN A 49 -7.55 3.01 -30.50
C GLN A 49 -6.69 4.13 -31.11
N CYS A 50 -6.56 4.15 -32.44
CA CYS A 50 -5.84 5.20 -33.14
C CYS A 50 -6.54 6.55 -33.01
N LEU A 51 -7.87 6.60 -33.16
CA LEU A 51 -8.65 7.83 -33.00
C LEU A 51 -8.59 8.37 -31.56
N ILE A 52 -8.65 7.50 -30.54
CA ILE A 52 -8.47 7.89 -29.14
C ILE A 52 -7.09 8.53 -28.94
N ALA A 53 -6.02 7.89 -29.43
CA ALA A 53 -4.66 8.42 -29.29
C ALA A 53 -4.46 9.73 -30.06
N LEU A 54 -5.08 9.87 -31.24
CA LEU A 54 -5.02 11.10 -32.03
C LEU A 54 -5.78 12.24 -31.36
N GLU A 55 -6.95 11.99 -30.81
CA GLU A 55 -7.72 13.00 -30.07
C GLU A 55 -7.03 13.42 -28.77
N ASP A 56 -6.39 12.49 -28.06
CA ASP A 56 -5.59 12.78 -26.86
C ASP A 56 -4.36 13.64 -27.18
N ALA A 57 -3.69 13.38 -28.31
CA ALA A 57 -2.54 14.14 -28.78
C ALA A 57 -2.92 15.51 -29.38
N TYR A 58 -4.08 15.59 -30.05
CA TYR A 58 -4.58 16.77 -30.73
C TYR A 58 -6.03 17.05 -30.27
N PRO A 59 -6.21 17.79 -29.17
CA PRO A 59 -7.55 18.08 -28.65
C PRO A 59 -8.44 18.78 -29.67
N CYS A 60 -9.72 18.39 -29.70
CA CYS A 60 -10.76 18.89 -30.60
C CYS A 60 -10.60 18.49 -32.08
N LEU A 61 -9.68 17.58 -32.42
CA LEU A 61 -9.47 17.10 -33.79
C LEU A 61 -10.76 16.51 -34.39
N LEU A 62 -11.54 15.76 -33.61
CA LEU A 62 -12.78 15.14 -34.05
C LEU A 62 -14.04 15.84 -33.51
N SER A 63 -13.93 17.08 -33.06
CA SER A 63 -15.04 17.87 -32.48
C SER A 63 -16.29 17.90 -33.39
N LYS A 64 -16.11 18.07 -34.70
CA LYS A 64 -17.18 18.04 -35.72
C LYS A 64 -17.90 16.68 -35.85
N LYS A 65 -17.38 15.62 -35.21
CA LYS A 65 -17.94 14.27 -35.28
C LYS A 65 -18.57 13.81 -33.96
N LEU A 66 -18.72 14.70 -32.98
CA LEU A 66 -19.26 14.39 -31.66
C LEU A 66 -20.61 13.66 -31.72
N ASP A 67 -21.54 14.12 -32.55
CA ASP A 67 -22.89 13.56 -32.68
C ASP A 67 -22.88 12.11 -33.18
N TYR A 68 -22.02 11.81 -34.16
CA TYR A 68 -21.86 10.45 -34.66
C TYR A 68 -21.39 9.51 -33.55
N PHE A 69 -20.45 9.94 -32.71
CA PHE A 69 -19.95 9.13 -31.61
C PHE A 69 -20.99 8.94 -30.48
N TYR A 70 -21.81 9.97 -30.23
CA TYR A 70 -22.97 9.84 -29.33
C TYR A 70 -23.92 8.73 -29.81
N GLU A 71 -24.26 8.71 -31.10
CA GLU A 71 -25.11 7.67 -31.71
C GLU A 71 -24.43 6.29 -31.73
N TYR A 72 -23.14 6.22 -32.05
CA TYR A 72 -22.38 4.98 -32.06
C TYR A 72 -22.34 4.29 -30.69
N CYS A 73 -22.25 5.07 -29.60
CA CYS A 73 -22.36 4.54 -28.25
C CYS A 73 -23.69 3.81 -27.96
N THR A 74 -24.80 4.26 -28.57
CA THR A 74 -26.13 3.65 -28.38
C THR A 74 -26.42 2.50 -29.34
N SER A 75 -25.86 2.57 -30.55
CA SER A 75 -26.14 1.62 -31.64
C SER A 75 -25.21 0.41 -31.67
N GLU A 76 -24.00 0.53 -31.12
CA GLU A 76 -23.02 -0.56 -31.07
C GLU A 76 -23.41 -1.62 -30.03
N LYS A 77 -23.60 -2.87 -30.49
CA LYS A 77 -24.00 -4.01 -29.66
C LYS A 77 -22.84 -4.94 -29.31
N THR A 78 -21.66 -4.73 -29.88
CA THR A 78 -20.47 -5.55 -29.60
C THR A 78 -19.65 -5.00 -28.43
N TYR A 79 -18.58 -5.71 -28.03
CA TYR A 79 -17.65 -5.24 -27.00
C TYR A 79 -16.96 -3.93 -27.40
N LEU A 80 -16.94 -3.56 -28.69
CA LEU A 80 -16.37 -2.29 -29.16
C LEU A 80 -17.07 -1.07 -28.58
N SER A 81 -18.30 -1.22 -28.07
CA SER A 81 -19.03 -0.16 -27.38
C SER A 81 -18.19 0.55 -26.31
N GLU A 82 -17.33 -0.15 -25.57
CA GLU A 82 -16.47 0.47 -24.55
C GLU A 82 -15.46 1.49 -25.12
N PHE A 83 -14.97 1.26 -26.34
CA PHE A 83 -14.03 2.15 -27.03
C PHE A 83 -14.76 3.37 -27.58
N TYR A 84 -15.99 3.20 -28.05
CA TYR A 84 -16.85 4.33 -28.41
C TYR A 84 -17.14 5.21 -27.19
N TYR A 85 -17.51 4.63 -26.05
CA TYR A 85 -17.71 5.39 -24.81
C TYR A 85 -16.44 6.12 -24.36
N SER A 86 -15.29 5.47 -24.44
CA SER A 86 -14.01 6.09 -24.10
C SER A 86 -13.69 7.28 -24.99
N LEU A 87 -13.78 7.12 -26.32
CA LEU A 87 -13.56 8.18 -27.31
C LEU A 87 -14.57 9.32 -27.16
N PHE A 88 -15.85 9.00 -27.04
CA PHE A 88 -16.91 9.98 -26.85
C PHE A 88 -16.72 10.80 -25.57
N SER A 89 -16.36 10.14 -24.45
CA SER A 89 -16.10 10.85 -23.19
C SER A 89 -14.90 11.80 -23.28
N LEU A 90 -13.84 11.41 -24.02
CA LEU A 90 -12.66 12.25 -24.26
C LEU A 90 -13.00 13.46 -25.13
N LEU A 91 -13.69 13.22 -26.24
CA LEU A 91 -14.16 14.26 -27.16
C LEU A 91 -15.02 15.30 -26.46
N LEU A 92 -15.96 14.83 -25.63
CA LEU A 92 -16.87 15.71 -24.91
C LEU A 92 -16.11 16.63 -23.95
N VAL A 93 -15.08 16.13 -23.25
CA VAL A 93 -14.21 16.94 -22.39
C VAL A 93 -13.45 17.98 -23.20
N HIS A 94 -12.81 17.59 -24.31
CA HIS A 94 -12.04 18.53 -25.12
C HIS A 94 -12.90 19.64 -25.73
N VAL A 95 -14.07 19.29 -26.27
CA VAL A 95 -15.02 20.27 -26.82
C VAL A 95 -15.51 21.22 -25.72
N PHE A 96 -15.81 20.69 -24.53
CA PHE A 96 -16.21 21.50 -23.38
C PHE A 96 -15.09 22.47 -22.94
N ASP A 97 -13.87 21.97 -22.78
CA ASP A 97 -12.71 22.78 -22.37
C ASP A 97 -12.40 23.89 -23.39
N SER A 98 -12.54 23.61 -24.70
CA SER A 98 -12.37 24.62 -25.75
C SER A 98 -13.46 25.70 -25.69
N SER A 99 -14.72 25.29 -25.53
CA SER A 99 -15.86 26.21 -25.39
C SER A 99 -15.71 27.16 -24.19
N MET A 100 -15.12 26.67 -23.09
CA MET A 100 -14.83 27.48 -21.91
C MET A 100 -13.65 28.44 -22.10
N LYS A 101 -12.61 28.04 -22.84
CA LYS A 101 -11.47 28.94 -23.15
C LYS A 101 -11.87 30.11 -24.05
N ASP A 102 -12.81 29.90 -24.98
CA ASP A 102 -13.32 30.97 -25.86
C ASP A 102 -14.10 32.05 -25.09
N THR A 103 -14.54 31.78 -23.85
CA THR A 103 -15.18 32.77 -22.97
C THR A 103 -14.19 33.61 -22.13
N GLY A 104 -12.89 33.30 -22.19
CA GLY A 104 -11.83 34.02 -21.50
C GLY A 104 -10.61 34.23 -22.40
N SER A 105 -10.63 35.31 -23.18
CA SER A 105 -9.50 35.94 -23.91
C SER A 105 -8.18 35.15 -23.88
N TRP A 106 -8.04 34.16 -24.76
CA TRP A 106 -6.75 33.74 -25.31
C TRP A 106 -6.98 33.17 -26.71
N SER A 107 -6.71 34.01 -27.70
CA SER A 107 -6.77 33.69 -29.12
C SER A 107 -5.67 32.70 -29.49
N ASP A 108 -6.06 31.49 -29.88
CA ASP A 108 -5.25 30.68 -30.80
C ASP A 108 -6.13 30.18 -31.95
N ASP A 109 -6.60 31.16 -32.76
CA ASP A 109 -7.39 31.03 -34.00
C ASP A 109 -6.73 30.16 -35.10
N ARG A 110 -5.63 29.48 -34.80
CA ARG A 110 -4.74 28.86 -35.79
C ARG A 110 -5.03 27.40 -36.10
N LEU A 111 -5.84 26.69 -35.29
CA LEU A 111 -6.17 25.27 -35.53
C LEU A 111 -7.61 25.06 -36.02
N ASN A 112 -8.59 25.85 -35.52
CA ASN A 112 -9.99 25.74 -35.93
C ASN A 112 -10.24 26.22 -37.37
N SER A 113 -9.44 27.16 -37.87
CA SER A 113 -9.48 27.65 -39.26
C SER A 113 -8.88 26.66 -40.28
N ARG A 114 -8.24 25.57 -39.85
CA ARG A 114 -7.46 24.69 -40.73
C ARG A 114 -8.11 23.34 -41.05
N VAL A 115 -9.37 23.13 -40.65
CA VAL A 115 -10.19 21.93 -40.97
C VAL A 115 -11.50 22.32 -41.67
N GLU A 116 -11.53 23.47 -42.35
CA GLU A 116 -12.73 23.98 -43.05
C GLU A 116 -13.03 23.27 -44.38
N SER A 117 -12.17 22.38 -44.88
CA SER A 117 -12.42 21.67 -46.14
C SER A 117 -13.21 20.36 -46.02
N LEU A 118 -13.84 20.09 -44.87
CA LEU A 118 -14.74 18.95 -44.66
C LEU A 118 -16.16 19.47 -44.45
N PRO A 119 -17.18 18.95 -45.18
CA PRO A 119 -18.52 19.51 -45.18
C PRO A 119 -19.10 19.57 -43.77
N ALA A 120 -19.56 20.76 -43.40
CA ALA A 120 -20.15 21.10 -42.12
C ALA A 120 -21.56 20.50 -42.01
N MET A 121 -21.89 19.92 -40.86
CA MET A 121 -23.26 19.72 -40.43
C MET A 121 -23.42 20.27 -39.02
N SER A 122 -24.48 21.06 -38.86
CA SER A 122 -24.90 21.79 -37.66
C SER A 122 -25.36 20.85 -36.55
N LEU A 123 -25.06 21.20 -35.30
CA LEU A 123 -25.52 20.57 -34.06
C LEU A 123 -27.03 20.79 -33.77
N SER A 124 -27.82 21.15 -34.78
CA SER A 124 -29.27 21.42 -34.65
C SER A 124 -30.16 20.18 -34.69
N SER A 125 -29.60 18.97 -34.68
CA SER A 125 -30.37 17.72 -34.84
C SER A 125 -30.71 16.98 -33.53
N ILE A 126 -30.75 17.67 -32.40
CA ILE A 126 -31.45 17.16 -31.21
C ILE A 126 -32.90 17.69 -31.23
N GLN A 127 -33.67 17.22 -32.22
CA GLN A 127 -35.13 17.21 -32.12
C GLN A 127 -35.60 15.87 -31.54
N PRO A 128 -36.73 15.85 -30.81
CA PRO A 128 -37.19 14.66 -30.09
C PRO A 128 -37.57 13.55 -31.07
N LEU A 129 -37.01 12.36 -30.86
CA LEU A 129 -37.42 11.12 -31.53
C LEU A 129 -38.85 10.75 -31.12
N LEU A 130 -39.83 11.24 -31.87
CA LEU A 130 -41.11 10.58 -32.07
C LEU A 130 -41.28 10.39 -33.57
N GLY A 131 -41.12 9.16 -34.04
CA GLY A 131 -41.52 8.77 -35.39
C GLY A 131 -40.48 7.94 -36.12
N ARG A 132 -40.84 6.69 -36.38
CA ARG A 132 -40.28 5.76 -37.36
C ARG A 132 -39.73 6.47 -38.60
N HIS A 133 -38.65 5.97 -39.19
CA HIS A 133 -38.71 5.12 -40.40
C HIS A 133 -37.30 4.68 -40.86
N SER A 134 -37.21 3.38 -41.14
CA SER A 134 -36.41 2.68 -42.15
C SER A 134 -35.00 3.18 -42.50
N LEU A 135 -34.02 2.32 -42.22
CA LEU A 135 -32.71 2.29 -42.89
C LEU A 135 -32.91 2.26 -44.42
N ALA A 136 -32.45 3.30 -45.11
CA ALA A 136 -32.17 3.27 -46.54
C ALA A 136 -30.86 4.04 -46.80
N PRO A 137 -29.99 3.56 -47.71
CA PRO A 137 -28.75 4.24 -48.04
C PRO A 137 -29.07 5.45 -48.93
N VAL A 138 -28.62 6.65 -48.55
CA VAL A 138 -28.82 7.86 -49.36
C VAL A 138 -27.62 8.05 -50.32
N PRO A 139 -27.87 8.37 -51.61
CA PRO A 139 -26.85 8.48 -52.64
C PRO A 139 -26.06 9.79 -52.55
N GLN A 140 -24.84 9.75 -53.08
CA GLN A 140 -24.04 10.93 -53.38
C GLN A 140 -24.73 11.76 -54.48
N SER A 141 -25.22 12.95 -54.14
CA SER A 141 -25.10 14.19 -54.95
C SER A 141 -26.11 15.24 -54.46
N GLN A 142 -25.60 16.40 -54.05
CA GLN A 142 -25.84 17.71 -54.68
C GLN A 142 -25.35 18.83 -53.74
N MET A 143 -24.44 19.63 -54.28
CA MET A 143 -24.06 20.95 -53.79
C MET A 143 -25.23 21.92 -54.02
N SER A 144 -25.62 22.70 -53.03
CA SER A 144 -25.55 24.18 -53.10
C SER A 144 -26.07 24.81 -51.79
N GLU A 145 -25.43 25.92 -51.43
CA GLU A 145 -26.01 27.06 -50.70
C GLU A 145 -26.40 26.90 -49.22
N LEU A 146 -25.55 27.43 -48.32
CA LEU A 146 -25.75 28.71 -47.61
C LEU A 146 -24.93 28.76 -46.30
N SER A 147 -24.11 29.82 -46.19
CA SER A 147 -23.75 30.57 -44.97
C SER A 147 -23.30 29.78 -43.71
N PRO A 148 -22.02 29.89 -43.27
CA PRO A 148 -21.60 29.29 -42.00
C PRO A 148 -21.98 30.21 -40.84
N SER A 149 -22.99 29.83 -40.05
CA SER A 149 -23.08 30.28 -38.66
C SER A 149 -22.17 29.41 -37.78
N PRO A 150 -21.47 29.97 -36.78
CA PRO A 150 -20.56 29.22 -35.93
C PRO A 150 -21.33 28.17 -35.09
N PRO A 151 -20.69 27.08 -34.68
CA PRO A 151 -21.32 26.05 -33.85
C PRO A 151 -21.75 26.66 -32.51
N SER A 152 -22.97 26.33 -32.08
CA SER A 152 -23.53 26.71 -30.79
C SER A 152 -22.60 26.27 -29.65
N SER A 153 -22.05 27.25 -28.92
CA SER A 153 -21.19 27.02 -27.75
C SER A 153 -21.89 26.16 -26.70
N LEU A 154 -21.26 25.05 -26.31
CA LEU A 154 -21.69 24.27 -25.14
C LEU A 154 -21.45 25.13 -23.89
N SER A 155 -22.52 25.76 -23.40
CA SER A 155 -22.50 26.45 -22.11
C SER A 155 -22.67 25.44 -20.96
N SER A 156 -22.19 25.79 -19.77
CA SER A 156 -22.27 24.94 -18.57
C SER A 156 -23.69 24.50 -18.20
N ASN A 157 -24.73 25.17 -18.72
CA ASN A 157 -26.13 24.88 -18.43
C ASN A 157 -26.88 24.23 -19.60
N SER A 158 -26.18 23.64 -20.60
CA SER A 158 -26.87 23.07 -21.75
C SER A 158 -27.57 21.73 -21.41
N PRO A 159 -28.85 21.55 -21.78
CA PRO A 159 -29.57 20.30 -21.53
C PRO A 159 -28.95 19.10 -22.28
N GLU A 160 -28.28 19.39 -23.40
CA GLU A 160 -27.61 18.41 -24.26
C GLU A 160 -26.34 17.86 -23.60
N LEU A 161 -25.57 18.70 -22.92
CA LEU A 161 -24.43 18.28 -22.11
C LEU A 161 -24.88 17.39 -20.95
N CYS A 162 -25.93 17.79 -20.24
CA CYS A 162 -26.52 16.96 -19.18
C CYS A 162 -27.00 15.59 -19.70
N ARG A 163 -27.59 15.55 -20.90
CA ARG A 163 -27.99 14.29 -21.56
C ARG A 163 -26.79 13.41 -21.91
N ALA A 164 -25.73 14.01 -22.47
CA ALA A 164 -24.49 13.31 -22.80
C ALA A 164 -23.80 12.74 -21.55
N ILE A 165 -23.69 13.54 -20.47
CA ILE A 165 -23.20 13.10 -19.16
C ILE A 165 -24.07 11.96 -18.62
N GLY A 166 -25.40 12.07 -18.70
CA GLY A 166 -26.33 11.03 -18.27
C GLY A 166 -26.13 9.71 -19.01
N GLN A 167 -25.90 9.74 -20.32
CA GLN A 167 -25.57 8.54 -21.09
C GLN A 167 -24.25 7.89 -20.65
N LEU A 168 -23.22 8.70 -20.38
CA LEU A 168 -21.93 8.20 -19.86
C LEU A 168 -22.08 7.57 -18.46
N ILE A 169 -22.85 8.19 -17.56
CA ILE A 169 -23.19 7.64 -16.25
C ILE A 169 -23.94 6.31 -16.41
N GLY A 170 -24.93 6.25 -17.30
CA GLY A 170 -25.66 5.02 -17.61
C GLY A 170 -24.74 3.89 -18.10
N ALA A 171 -23.73 4.20 -18.90
CA ALA A 171 -22.73 3.22 -19.35
C ALA A 171 -21.83 2.72 -18.22
N LEU A 172 -21.43 3.62 -17.30
CA LEU A 172 -20.69 3.27 -16.09
C LEU A 172 -21.52 2.35 -15.17
N ASP A 173 -22.80 2.68 -14.99
CA ASP A 173 -23.77 1.93 -14.16
C ASP A 173 -24.10 0.54 -14.73
N ALA A 174 -24.18 0.41 -16.05
CA ALA A 174 -24.52 -0.84 -16.73
C ALA A 174 -23.47 -1.94 -16.56
N GLY A 175 -22.28 -1.62 -16.02
CA GLY A 175 -21.23 -2.61 -15.75
C GLY A 175 -20.56 -3.18 -17.01
N ARG A 176 -20.80 -2.59 -18.19
CA ARG A 176 -20.35 -3.13 -19.50
C ARG A 176 -18.90 -2.80 -19.86
N LEU A 177 -18.30 -1.81 -19.21
CA LEU A 177 -16.94 -1.35 -19.51
C LEU A 177 -15.87 -2.25 -18.89
N SER A 178 -14.73 -2.43 -19.55
CA SER A 178 -13.53 -2.96 -18.88
C SER A 178 -13.04 -2.00 -17.78
N PRO A 179 -12.21 -2.45 -16.82
CA PRO A 179 -11.66 -1.57 -15.78
C PRO A 179 -10.91 -0.34 -16.31
N ARG A 180 -10.21 -0.48 -17.45
CA ARG A 180 -9.52 0.62 -18.12
C ARG A 180 -10.49 1.64 -18.72
N ALA A 181 -11.50 1.17 -19.47
CA ALA A 181 -12.53 2.03 -20.03
C ALA A 181 -13.35 2.72 -18.94
N PHE A 182 -13.65 1.99 -17.85
CA PHE A 182 -14.30 2.55 -16.66
C PHE A 182 -13.49 3.71 -16.08
N PHE A 183 -12.18 3.53 -15.85
CA PHE A 183 -11.31 4.60 -15.34
C PHE A 183 -11.31 5.84 -16.25
N ALA A 184 -11.12 5.64 -17.56
CA ALA A 184 -11.07 6.75 -18.53
C ALA A 184 -12.38 7.53 -18.56
N VAL A 185 -13.51 6.82 -18.73
CA VAL A 185 -14.84 7.45 -18.78
C VAL A 185 -15.19 8.10 -17.44
N CYS A 186 -14.88 7.45 -16.31
CA CYS A 186 -15.14 8.00 -14.99
C CYS A 186 -14.37 9.30 -14.73
N ARG A 187 -13.11 9.38 -15.16
CA ARG A 187 -12.30 10.61 -15.09
C ARG A 187 -12.90 11.73 -15.94
N SER A 188 -13.31 11.43 -17.18
CA SER A 188 -13.93 12.41 -18.07
C SER A 188 -15.26 12.92 -17.52
N VAL A 189 -16.13 12.02 -17.05
CA VAL A 189 -17.41 12.38 -16.42
C VAL A 189 -17.19 13.18 -15.14
N GLY A 190 -16.20 12.83 -14.31
CA GLY A 190 -15.86 13.61 -13.12
C GLY A 190 -15.48 15.05 -13.45
N ARG A 191 -14.68 15.29 -14.48
CA ARG A 191 -14.37 16.65 -14.95
C ARG A 191 -15.60 17.41 -15.41
N LEU A 192 -16.46 16.78 -16.22
CA LEU A 192 -17.68 17.40 -16.75
C LEU A 192 -18.70 17.72 -15.64
N LEU A 193 -18.86 16.82 -14.67
CA LEU A 193 -19.75 17.01 -13.53
C LEU A 193 -19.34 18.23 -12.70
N ASP A 194 -18.05 18.33 -12.38
CA ASP A 194 -17.47 19.46 -11.64
C ASP A 194 -17.69 20.78 -12.37
N ALA A 195 -17.46 20.80 -13.69
CA ALA A 195 -17.63 22.00 -14.49
C ALA A 195 -19.09 22.45 -14.67
N VAL A 196 -20.06 21.51 -14.57
CA VAL A 196 -21.51 21.81 -14.56
C VAL A 196 -22.01 22.09 -13.13
N GLY A 197 -21.15 22.00 -12.11
CA GLY A 197 -21.53 22.18 -10.70
C GLY A 197 -22.38 21.03 -10.14
N LEU A 198 -22.42 19.89 -10.84
CA LEU A 198 -23.07 18.68 -10.38
C LEU A 198 -22.07 17.86 -9.56
N GLY A 199 -22.34 17.64 -8.27
CA GLY A 199 -21.47 16.80 -7.44
C GLY A 199 -21.39 15.35 -7.92
N GLY A 200 -20.36 14.61 -7.50
CA GLY A 200 -20.13 13.22 -7.93
C GLY A 200 -21.13 12.15 -7.45
N ARG A 201 -22.26 12.52 -6.83
CA ARG A 201 -23.25 11.57 -6.27
C ARG A 201 -23.82 10.61 -7.33
N GLY A 202 -23.94 11.07 -8.58
CA GLY A 202 -24.42 10.24 -9.70
C GLY A 202 -23.50 9.07 -10.05
N LEU A 203 -22.23 9.10 -9.65
CA LEU A 203 -21.26 8.05 -9.92
C LEU A 203 -21.25 6.93 -8.86
N ARG A 204 -21.99 7.13 -7.76
CA ARG A 204 -21.98 6.24 -6.60
C ARG A 204 -22.45 4.82 -6.94
N THR A 205 -23.54 4.69 -7.68
CA THR A 205 -24.11 3.40 -8.10
C THR A 205 -23.16 2.62 -8.99
N ALA A 206 -22.55 3.32 -9.95
CA ALA A 206 -21.60 2.73 -10.89
C ALA A 206 -20.38 2.19 -10.14
N PHE A 207 -19.89 2.96 -9.17
CA PHE A 207 -18.78 2.56 -8.33
C PHE A 207 -19.12 1.34 -7.45
N TYR A 208 -20.26 1.34 -6.75
CA TYR A 208 -20.64 0.21 -5.89
C TYR A 208 -20.85 -1.10 -6.66
N ARG A 209 -21.36 -1.04 -7.89
CA ARG A 209 -21.46 -2.23 -8.76
C ARG A 209 -20.11 -2.79 -9.18
N ARG A 210 -19.04 -1.98 -9.13
CA ARG A 210 -17.67 -2.40 -9.46
C ARG A 210 -16.85 -2.90 -8.28
N LEU A 211 -17.32 -2.70 -7.04
CA LEU A 211 -16.67 -3.20 -5.84
C LEU A 211 -16.37 -4.72 -5.83
N PRO A 212 -17.12 -5.61 -6.49
CA PRO A 212 -16.75 -7.03 -6.56
C PRO A 212 -15.56 -7.32 -7.50
N VAL A 213 -15.26 -6.42 -8.43
CA VAL A 213 -14.27 -6.60 -9.51
C VAL A 213 -13.17 -5.56 -9.33
N TRP A 214 -12.41 -5.70 -8.25
CA TRP A 214 -11.31 -4.78 -7.95
C TRP A 214 -10.15 -4.93 -8.93
N ASP A 215 -9.71 -3.79 -9.44
CA ASP A 215 -8.47 -3.60 -10.19
C ASP A 215 -7.83 -2.27 -9.73
N VAL A 216 -6.53 -2.13 -9.95
CA VAL A 216 -5.75 -0.91 -9.68
C VAL A 216 -6.36 0.31 -10.39
N THR A 217 -6.94 0.10 -11.57
CA THR A 217 -7.63 1.14 -12.34
C THR A 217 -8.90 1.65 -11.64
N VAL A 218 -9.69 0.76 -11.03
CA VAL A 218 -10.89 1.13 -10.26
C VAL A 218 -10.51 1.89 -8.98
N LEU A 219 -9.43 1.49 -8.31
CA LEU A 219 -8.88 2.23 -7.16
C LEU A 219 -8.42 3.62 -7.55
N SER A 220 -7.75 3.74 -8.70
CA SER A 220 -7.28 5.01 -9.22
C SER A 220 -8.45 5.94 -9.55
N ALA A 221 -9.54 5.40 -10.10
CA ALA A 221 -10.77 6.14 -10.34
C ALA A 221 -11.36 6.65 -9.02
N LEU A 222 -11.46 5.79 -8.00
CA LEU A 222 -11.95 6.20 -6.67
C LEU A 222 -11.07 7.26 -6.01
N ALA A 223 -9.75 7.10 -6.08
CA ALA A 223 -8.81 8.08 -5.52
C ALA A 223 -8.97 9.44 -6.22
N GLY A 224 -9.13 9.44 -7.55
CA GLY A 224 -9.40 10.64 -8.33
C GLY A 224 -10.73 11.31 -7.94
N LEU A 225 -11.81 10.54 -7.84
CA LEU A 225 -13.12 11.05 -7.42
C LEU A 225 -13.09 11.60 -6.00
N ARG A 226 -12.40 10.92 -5.08
CA ARG A 226 -12.20 11.40 -3.70
C ARG A 226 -11.42 12.70 -3.67
N HIS A 227 -10.37 12.83 -4.48
CA HIS A 227 -9.59 14.06 -4.58
C HIS A 227 -10.44 15.22 -5.12
N GLN A 228 -11.25 14.97 -6.14
CA GLN A 228 -12.03 16.00 -6.82
C GLN A 228 -13.27 16.44 -6.02
N PHE A 229 -14.01 15.50 -5.43
CA PHE A 229 -15.31 15.78 -4.81
C PHE A 229 -15.38 15.47 -3.30
N GLY A 230 -14.26 15.08 -2.69
CA GLY A 230 -14.23 14.65 -1.29
C GLY A 230 -14.99 13.34 -1.02
N LEU A 231 -15.29 13.08 0.25
CA LEU A 231 -15.99 11.86 0.70
C LEU A 231 -17.51 11.89 0.38
N ALA A 232 -18.09 13.07 0.21
CA ALA A 232 -19.53 13.25 -0.02
C ALA A 232 -20.00 12.66 -1.37
N ALA A 233 -19.15 12.66 -2.41
CA ALA A 233 -19.50 12.10 -3.71
C ALA A 233 -19.59 10.57 -3.74
N LEU A 234 -18.81 9.88 -2.92
CA LEU A 234 -18.81 8.41 -2.83
C LEU A 234 -19.96 7.89 -1.95
N GLY A 235 -20.82 8.77 -1.41
CA GLY A 235 -21.78 8.41 -0.38
C GLY A 235 -21.12 7.95 0.92
N CYS A 236 -19.85 8.30 1.13
CA CYS A 236 -19.13 8.09 2.38
C CYS A 236 -19.49 9.14 3.45
N SER A 237 -20.43 10.04 3.15
CA SER A 237 -21.18 10.78 4.18
C SER A 237 -22.12 9.87 4.97
N ASP A 238 -22.53 8.74 4.38
CA ASP A 238 -23.38 7.73 5.03
C ASP A 238 -22.46 6.60 5.52
N GLU A 239 -22.54 6.21 6.79
CA GLU A 239 -21.71 5.15 7.40
C GLU A 239 -21.71 3.85 6.55
N HIS A 240 -22.87 3.51 5.97
CA HIS A 240 -23.06 2.33 5.13
C HIS A 240 -22.26 2.34 3.81
N GLY A 241 -21.89 3.52 3.30
CA GLY A 241 -21.06 3.64 2.09
C GLY A 241 -19.60 3.31 2.37
N CYS A 242 -19.10 3.81 3.49
CA CYS A 242 -17.76 3.52 4.01
C CYS A 242 -17.58 2.04 4.33
N ASP A 243 -18.57 1.43 4.98
CA ASP A 243 -18.52 0.02 5.35
C ASP A 243 -18.46 -0.88 4.12
N ARG A 244 -19.28 -0.61 3.09
CA ARG A 244 -19.26 -1.38 1.84
C ARG A 244 -17.91 -1.31 1.12
N LEU A 245 -17.27 -0.15 1.12
CA LEU A 245 -15.93 0.02 0.56
C LEU A 245 -14.90 -0.82 1.33
N ALA A 246 -14.86 -0.69 2.67
CA ALA A 246 -13.96 -1.45 3.52
C ALA A 246 -14.18 -2.97 3.39
N LEU A 247 -15.44 -3.41 3.40
CA LEU A 247 -15.85 -4.81 3.17
C LEU A 247 -15.29 -5.36 1.87
N SER A 248 -15.40 -4.60 0.79
CA SER A 248 -14.95 -5.03 -0.52
C SER A 248 -13.42 -5.08 -0.64
N MET A 249 -12.71 -4.08 -0.12
CA MET A 249 -11.24 -4.10 -0.03
C MET A 249 -10.76 -5.31 0.78
N GLN A 250 -11.46 -5.63 1.86
CA GLN A 250 -11.15 -6.78 2.70
C GLN A 250 -11.35 -8.10 1.98
N ARG A 251 -12.45 -8.27 1.23
CA ARG A 251 -12.67 -9.47 0.41
C ARG A 251 -11.54 -9.71 -0.59
N VAL A 252 -10.99 -8.64 -1.19
CA VAL A 252 -9.85 -8.73 -2.09
C VAL A 252 -8.58 -9.08 -1.34
N ALA A 253 -8.28 -8.39 -0.24
CA ALA A 253 -7.10 -8.68 0.60
C ALA A 253 -7.05 -10.15 1.03
N CYS A 254 -8.22 -10.70 1.39
CA CYS A 254 -8.36 -12.03 1.93
C CYS A 254 -8.48 -13.14 0.86
N SER A 255 -8.85 -12.80 -0.38
CA SER A 255 -9.04 -13.79 -1.43
C SER A 255 -7.71 -14.18 -2.11
N PRO A 256 -7.38 -15.48 -2.17
CA PRO A 256 -6.16 -15.95 -2.84
C PRO A 256 -6.25 -15.85 -4.37
N LEU A 257 -7.42 -15.54 -4.93
CA LEU A 257 -7.63 -15.40 -6.37
C LEU A 257 -7.00 -14.11 -6.93
N PHE A 258 -6.75 -13.12 -6.09
CA PHE A 258 -6.13 -11.86 -6.51
C PHE A 258 -4.61 -11.94 -6.38
N ALA A 259 -3.91 -11.19 -7.25
CA ALA A 259 -2.47 -11.08 -7.21
C ALA A 259 -1.99 -10.47 -5.88
N THR A 260 -0.88 -10.99 -5.33
CA THR A 260 -0.29 -10.53 -4.07
C THR A 260 -0.13 -9.00 -3.96
N PRO A 261 0.36 -8.27 -4.99
CA PRO A 261 0.50 -6.81 -4.90
C PRO A 261 -0.82 -6.08 -4.65
N LEU A 262 -1.91 -6.52 -5.29
CA LEU A 262 -3.23 -5.94 -5.08
C LEU A 262 -3.73 -6.23 -3.66
N ARG A 263 -3.51 -7.45 -3.16
CA ARG A 263 -3.89 -7.84 -1.79
C ARG A 263 -3.15 -7.02 -0.73
N LEU A 264 -1.83 -6.82 -0.92
CA LEU A 264 -1.02 -5.96 -0.05
C LEU A 264 -1.50 -4.50 -0.07
N LEU A 265 -1.76 -3.96 -1.27
CA LEU A 265 -2.32 -2.62 -1.44
C LEU A 265 -3.66 -2.47 -0.68
N MET A 266 -4.54 -3.47 -0.77
CA MET A 266 -5.81 -3.45 -0.04
C MET A 266 -5.61 -3.46 1.47
N CYS A 267 -4.67 -4.26 1.98
CA CYS A 267 -4.34 -4.23 3.40
C CYS A 267 -3.80 -2.87 3.86
N HIS A 268 -2.95 -2.22 3.06
CA HIS A 268 -2.45 -0.88 3.36
C HIS A 268 -3.56 0.18 3.34
N CYS A 269 -4.47 0.12 2.36
CA CYS A 269 -5.64 0.98 2.30
C CYS A 269 -6.52 0.81 3.54
N LEU A 270 -6.76 -0.44 3.95
CA LEU A 270 -7.54 -0.76 5.14
C LEU A 270 -6.88 -0.27 6.43
N ALA A 271 -5.56 -0.40 6.58
CA ALA A 271 -4.84 0.03 7.79
C ALA A 271 -4.90 1.55 7.99
N ASN A 272 -5.05 2.30 6.90
CA ASN A 272 -5.19 3.75 6.89
C ASN A 272 -6.66 4.20 6.81
N TYR A 273 -7.61 3.27 6.84
CA TYR A 273 -9.02 3.59 6.77
C TYR A 273 -9.50 4.15 8.12
N PRO A 274 -10.07 5.37 8.17
CA PRO A 274 -10.34 6.08 9.42
C PRO A 274 -11.29 5.30 10.35
N HIS A 275 -12.32 4.66 9.80
CA HIS A 275 -13.28 3.87 10.58
C HIS A 275 -12.72 2.52 11.09
N LEU A 276 -11.54 2.09 10.64
CA LEU A 276 -10.89 0.86 11.13
C LEU A 276 -9.92 1.12 12.28
N ARG A 277 -9.64 2.39 12.58
CA ARG A 277 -8.89 2.80 13.76
C ARG A 277 -9.86 2.96 14.93
N LEU A 278 -10.47 1.85 15.37
CA LEU A 278 -11.15 1.82 16.66
C LEU A 278 -10.11 2.27 17.71
N GLY A 279 -10.39 3.32 18.48
CA GLY A 279 -9.51 3.76 19.57
C GLY A 279 -8.66 5.02 19.32
N ARG A 280 -8.89 5.79 18.26
CA ARG A 280 -8.76 7.25 18.41
C ARG A 280 -10.18 7.78 18.59
N SER A 281 -10.51 8.18 19.82
CA SER A 281 -11.59 9.13 20.01
C SER A 281 -11.40 10.26 19.00
N GLY A 282 -12.45 10.61 18.27
CA GLY A 282 -12.48 11.93 17.67
C GLY A 282 -12.25 12.98 18.75
N PRO A 283 -11.95 14.24 18.39
CA PRO A 283 -11.89 15.35 19.35
C PRO A 283 -13.13 15.41 20.27
N ASP A 284 -14.25 14.82 19.85
CA ASP A 284 -15.55 14.85 20.54
C ASP A 284 -15.94 13.52 21.24
N GLY A 285 -15.03 12.55 21.39
CA GLY A 285 -15.31 11.35 22.21
C GLY A 285 -16.30 10.35 21.62
N GLU A 286 -16.68 10.48 20.33
CA GLU A 286 -17.58 9.55 19.67
C GLU A 286 -16.93 8.17 19.50
N THR A 287 -17.50 7.16 20.16
CA THR A 287 -17.22 5.75 19.92
C THR A 287 -17.78 5.34 18.56
N PHE A 288 -16.89 5.10 17.59
CA PHE A 288 -17.29 4.56 16.30
C PHE A 288 -18.02 3.21 16.50
N PRO A 289 -19.17 2.99 15.83
CA PRO A 289 -19.89 1.73 15.90
C PRO A 289 -18.98 0.57 15.48
N GLU A 290 -19.05 -0.57 16.19
CA GLU A 290 -18.34 -1.79 15.82
C GLU A 290 -18.63 -2.11 14.34
N PRO A 291 -17.65 -2.06 13.43
CA PRO A 291 -17.90 -2.32 12.02
C PRO A 291 -18.41 -3.75 11.87
N ALA A 292 -19.62 -3.82 11.30
CA ALA A 292 -20.47 -4.99 11.22
C ALA A 292 -19.76 -6.28 10.78
N SER A 293 -20.01 -7.35 11.54
CA SER A 293 -19.86 -8.80 11.28
C SER A 293 -18.55 -9.49 11.69
N ARG A 294 -18.68 -10.39 12.69
CA ARG A 294 -17.69 -11.41 13.08
C ARG A 294 -17.13 -12.22 11.90
N GLN A 295 -17.90 -12.37 10.82
CA GLN A 295 -17.48 -13.04 9.58
C GLN A 295 -16.28 -12.35 8.90
N LEU A 296 -16.09 -11.05 9.10
CA LEU A 296 -14.99 -10.29 8.52
C LEU A 296 -13.68 -10.53 9.24
N VAL A 297 -13.70 -10.54 10.57
CA VAL A 297 -12.50 -10.82 11.37
C VAL A 297 -11.93 -12.19 11.01
N GLY A 298 -12.80 -13.17 10.76
CA GLY A 298 -12.45 -14.50 10.25
C GLY A 298 -11.57 -14.49 9.00
N ALA A 299 -11.82 -13.59 8.04
CA ALA A 299 -11.06 -13.53 6.79
C ALA A 299 -9.66 -12.89 6.95
N LEU A 300 -9.48 -12.07 7.99
CA LEU A 300 -8.21 -11.40 8.28
C LEU A 300 -7.19 -12.33 8.96
N PHE A 301 -7.59 -13.51 9.43
CA PHE A 301 -6.62 -14.47 9.95
C PHE A 301 -5.64 -14.90 8.84
N PRO A 302 -4.32 -14.90 9.13
CA PRO A 302 -3.32 -15.38 8.19
C PRO A 302 -3.59 -16.82 7.74
N GLY A 303 -3.73 -17.02 6.43
CA GLY A 303 -3.92 -18.33 5.82
C GLY A 303 -2.60 -18.97 5.38
N VAL A 304 -2.65 -20.28 5.08
CA VAL A 304 -1.49 -21.05 4.61
C VAL A 304 -0.94 -20.50 3.28
N PHE A 305 -1.83 -20.05 2.39
CA PHE A 305 -1.48 -19.47 1.08
C PHE A 305 -1.10 -18.00 1.13
N ASP A 306 -1.09 -17.39 2.32
CA ASP A 306 -0.69 -15.98 2.43
C ASP A 306 0.84 -15.87 2.38
N PRO A 307 1.37 -14.99 1.52
CA PRO A 307 2.80 -14.66 1.55
C PRO A 307 3.14 -13.97 2.85
N VAL A 308 4.42 -14.07 3.24
CA VAL A 308 4.93 -13.63 4.55
C VAL A 308 4.53 -12.18 4.86
N ASP A 309 4.72 -11.26 3.92
CA ASP A 309 4.41 -9.84 4.09
C ASP A 309 2.91 -9.58 4.32
N LEU A 310 2.06 -10.38 3.67
CA LEU A 310 0.61 -10.27 3.84
C LEU A 310 0.17 -10.77 5.21
N ARG A 311 0.83 -11.78 5.78
CA ARG A 311 0.54 -12.28 7.13
C ARG A 311 0.80 -11.19 8.18
N VAL A 312 1.92 -10.47 8.06
CA VAL A 312 2.26 -9.36 8.97
C VAL A 312 1.20 -8.26 8.89
N LEU A 313 0.82 -7.84 7.67
CA LEU A 313 -0.21 -6.82 7.49
C LEU A 313 -1.58 -7.25 8.00
N LYS A 314 -1.95 -8.52 7.81
CA LYS A 314 -3.18 -9.11 8.35
C LYS A 314 -3.19 -9.10 9.88
N VAL A 315 -2.09 -9.48 10.54
CA VAL A 315 -1.97 -9.37 12.01
C VAL A 315 -2.09 -7.92 12.47
N ARG A 316 -1.44 -6.98 11.79
CA ARG A 316 -1.58 -5.55 12.08
C ARG A 316 -3.01 -5.06 11.93
N LEU A 317 -3.74 -5.53 10.91
CA LEU A 317 -5.16 -5.20 10.75
C LEU A 317 -6.01 -5.81 11.86
N LEU A 318 -5.75 -7.06 12.24
CA LEU A 318 -6.43 -7.70 13.39
C LEU A 318 -6.18 -6.91 14.67
N SER A 319 -4.93 -6.50 14.94
CA SER A 319 -4.60 -5.73 16.14
C SER A 319 -5.39 -4.42 16.19
N LEU A 320 -5.54 -3.72 15.06
CA LEU A 320 -6.36 -2.50 14.91
C LEU A 320 -7.86 -2.71 15.13
N ARG A 321 -8.39 -3.92 14.87
CA ARG A 321 -9.82 -4.22 15.05
C ARG A 321 -10.18 -4.53 16.49
N PHE A 322 -9.26 -5.10 17.26
CA PHE A 322 -9.49 -5.37 18.66
C PHE A 322 -9.11 -4.16 19.52
N ALA A 323 -9.96 -3.83 20.49
CA ALA A 323 -9.68 -2.78 21.46
C ALA A 323 -8.79 -3.35 22.59
N PRO A 324 -7.83 -2.57 23.13
CA PRO A 324 -7.03 -2.99 24.27
C PRO A 324 -7.93 -3.12 25.51
N ARG A 325 -7.76 -4.20 26.27
CA ARG A 325 -8.54 -4.51 27.48
C ARG A 325 -7.67 -5.16 28.55
N ASP A 326 -7.92 -4.82 29.80
CA ASP A 326 -7.13 -5.27 30.95
C ASP A 326 -7.50 -6.69 31.43
N SER A 327 -8.49 -7.32 30.81
CA SER A 327 -8.87 -8.71 31.07
C SER A 327 -8.70 -9.57 29.83
N SER A 328 -8.26 -10.82 30.04
CA SER A 328 -8.14 -11.80 28.98
C SER A 328 -9.52 -12.09 28.39
N ASP A 329 -9.66 -11.83 27.09
CA ASP A 329 -10.89 -12.02 26.33
C ASP A 329 -10.67 -12.82 25.04
N GLU A 330 -11.75 -13.14 24.34
CA GLU A 330 -11.71 -13.90 23.07
C GLU A 330 -10.80 -13.21 22.04
N ALA A 331 -10.79 -11.87 22.00
CA ALA A 331 -9.94 -11.08 21.13
C ALA A 331 -8.44 -11.26 21.42
N SER A 332 -8.07 -11.18 22.69
CA SER A 332 -6.70 -11.39 23.17
C SER A 332 -6.24 -12.82 22.87
N ALA A 333 -7.10 -13.82 23.13
CA ALA A 333 -6.84 -15.21 22.79
C ALA A 333 -6.67 -15.42 21.28
N CYS A 334 -7.47 -14.77 20.43
CA CYS A 334 -7.33 -14.82 18.97
C CYS A 334 -6.02 -14.22 18.48
N LEU A 335 -5.60 -13.07 19.02
CA LEU A 335 -4.34 -12.41 18.66
C LEU A 335 -3.14 -13.28 19.06
N MET A 336 -3.12 -13.77 20.30
CA MET A 336 -2.05 -14.67 20.77
C MET A 336 -2.03 -15.98 19.99
N GLY A 337 -3.19 -16.60 19.72
CA GLY A 337 -3.29 -17.79 18.88
C GLY A 337 -2.73 -17.57 17.48
N THR A 338 -2.92 -16.37 16.91
CA THR A 338 -2.33 -15.98 15.63
C THR A 338 -0.81 -15.85 15.71
N LEU A 339 -0.29 -15.22 16.77
CA LEU A 339 1.16 -15.12 17.00
C LEU A 339 1.81 -16.49 17.19
N VAL A 340 1.20 -17.39 17.97
CA VAL A 340 1.63 -18.80 18.12
C VAL A 340 1.65 -19.52 16.77
N SER A 341 0.69 -19.25 15.88
CA SER A 341 0.67 -19.87 14.55
C SER A 341 1.86 -19.42 13.67
N LEU A 342 2.34 -18.18 13.86
CA LEU A 342 3.47 -17.61 13.14
C LEU A 342 4.82 -17.96 13.77
N SER A 343 4.86 -18.31 15.06
CA SER A 343 6.09 -18.73 15.73
C SER A 343 6.61 -20.07 15.20
N ARG A 344 5.73 -21.02 14.84
CA ARG A 344 6.15 -22.34 14.33
C ARG A 344 6.99 -22.25 13.04
N PRO A 345 6.57 -21.51 11.98
CA PRO A 345 7.43 -21.27 10.82
C PRO A 345 8.74 -20.56 11.17
N ALA A 346 8.72 -19.60 12.10
CA ALA A 346 9.92 -18.90 12.53
C ALA A 346 10.92 -19.85 13.21
N GLN A 347 10.46 -20.70 14.13
CA GLN A 347 11.28 -21.72 14.80
C GLN A 347 11.90 -22.70 13.79
N LYS A 348 11.11 -23.17 12.81
CA LYS A 348 11.63 -24.04 11.73
C LYS A 348 12.72 -23.40 10.88
N SER A 349 12.70 -22.08 10.74
CA SER A 349 13.74 -21.33 10.01
C SER A 349 15.04 -21.14 10.80
N GLY A 350 15.13 -21.63 12.04
CA GLY A 350 16.36 -21.60 12.84
C GLY A 350 16.80 -20.18 13.22
N GLY A 351 15.86 -19.25 13.37
CA GLY A 351 16.16 -17.86 13.71
C GLY A 351 16.67 -17.00 12.56
N ARG A 352 16.76 -17.55 11.34
CA ARG A 352 17.24 -16.81 10.16
C ARG A 352 16.16 -16.73 9.08
N GLY A 353 16.08 -15.57 8.42
CA GLY A 353 15.28 -15.38 7.22
C GLY A 353 13.92 -14.73 7.45
N ARG A 354 13.12 -14.66 6.39
CA ARG A 354 11.92 -13.80 6.32
C ARG A 354 10.83 -14.18 7.34
N HIS A 355 10.75 -15.44 7.75
CA HIS A 355 9.74 -15.89 8.71
C HIS A 355 10.01 -15.40 10.14
N ALA A 356 11.27 -15.35 10.56
CA ALA A 356 11.66 -14.78 11.86
C ALA A 356 11.35 -13.28 11.89
N VAL A 357 11.79 -12.54 10.88
CA VAL A 357 11.50 -11.09 10.74
C VAL A 357 10.01 -10.81 10.77
N ALA A 358 9.21 -11.59 10.02
CA ALA A 358 7.77 -11.42 10.00
C ALA A 358 7.08 -11.73 11.33
N PHE A 359 7.57 -12.72 12.07
CA PHE A 359 7.07 -13.02 13.41
C PHE A 359 7.33 -11.86 14.37
N PHE A 360 8.55 -11.34 14.44
CA PHE A 360 8.89 -10.19 15.28
C PHE A 360 8.17 -8.91 14.86
N ALA A 361 8.03 -8.66 13.55
CA ALA A 361 7.23 -7.55 13.05
C ALA A 361 5.74 -7.67 13.42
N SER A 362 5.21 -8.89 13.45
CA SER A 362 3.83 -9.17 13.88
C SER A 362 3.65 -8.98 15.38
N LEU A 363 4.62 -9.45 16.19
CA LEU A 363 4.66 -9.19 17.63
C LEU A 363 4.65 -7.68 17.90
N TYR A 364 5.49 -6.93 17.18
CA TYR A 364 5.59 -5.48 17.34
C TYR A 364 4.28 -4.79 16.99
N ALA A 365 3.62 -5.20 15.90
CA ALA A 365 2.34 -4.63 15.49
C ALA A 365 1.19 -4.89 16.48
N VAL A 366 1.25 -5.98 17.25
CA VAL A 366 0.29 -6.23 18.34
C VAL A 366 0.69 -5.42 19.56
N PHE A 367 1.96 -5.49 19.98
CA PHE A 367 2.49 -4.79 21.15
C PHE A 367 2.27 -3.28 21.07
N ALA A 368 2.61 -2.65 19.94
CA ALA A 368 2.49 -1.21 19.73
C ALA A 368 1.08 -0.65 20.04
N ARG A 369 0.04 -1.49 19.90
CA ARG A 369 -1.34 -1.11 20.21
C ARG A 369 -1.84 -1.62 21.56
N HIS A 370 -1.32 -2.74 22.05
CA HIS A 370 -1.84 -3.46 23.20
C HIS A 370 -0.84 -3.55 24.37
N HIS A 371 0.22 -2.75 24.38
CA HIS A 371 1.29 -2.82 25.39
C HIS A 371 0.81 -2.57 26.82
N ALA A 372 -0.25 -1.77 27.02
CA ALA A 372 -0.83 -1.47 28.32
C ALA A 372 -1.91 -2.48 28.78
N SER A 373 -2.17 -3.52 27.98
CA SER A 373 -3.19 -4.53 28.25
C SER A 373 -2.55 -5.87 28.69
N VAL A 374 -3.36 -6.89 29.00
CA VAL A 374 -2.87 -8.24 29.35
C VAL A 374 -1.94 -8.83 28.28
N LEU A 375 -2.13 -8.41 27.02
CA LEU A 375 -1.31 -8.85 25.91
C LEU A 375 0.16 -8.40 26.02
N GLY A 376 0.45 -7.32 26.74
CA GLY A 376 1.82 -6.88 27.01
C GLY A 376 2.62 -7.96 27.73
N ASP A 377 2.05 -8.52 28.80
CA ASP A 377 2.66 -9.59 29.59
C ASP A 377 2.75 -10.90 28.79
N ASP A 378 1.69 -11.26 28.06
CA ASP A 378 1.67 -12.46 27.22
C ASP A 378 2.75 -12.41 26.11
N ILE A 379 2.95 -11.22 25.52
CA ILE A 379 4.02 -10.99 24.53
C ILE A 379 5.40 -11.11 25.19
N ARG A 380 5.59 -10.59 26.41
CA ARG A 380 6.84 -10.77 27.17
C ARG A 380 7.16 -12.25 27.33
N GLN A 381 6.20 -13.03 27.84
CA GLN A 381 6.38 -14.46 28.06
C GLN A 381 6.68 -15.21 26.76
N MET A 382 6.01 -14.84 25.67
CA MET A 382 6.30 -15.39 24.35
C MET A 382 7.72 -15.08 23.87
N LEU A 383 8.19 -13.84 24.01
CA LEU A 383 9.55 -13.43 23.64
C LEU A 383 10.61 -14.24 24.41
N ILE A 384 10.45 -14.35 25.72
CA ILE A 384 11.40 -15.08 26.59
C ILE A 384 11.39 -16.57 26.24
N SER A 385 10.21 -17.18 26.10
CA SER A 385 10.11 -18.60 25.71
C SER A 385 10.78 -18.91 24.35
N MET A 386 10.70 -17.98 23.40
CA MET A 386 11.30 -18.12 22.07
C MET A 386 12.83 -18.09 22.12
N ILE A 387 13.40 -17.20 22.94
CA ILE A 387 14.85 -17.10 23.13
C ILE A 387 15.38 -18.32 23.88
N ASN A 388 14.69 -18.74 24.95
CA ASN A 388 15.06 -19.93 25.72
C ASN A 388 15.05 -21.19 24.85
N ALA A 389 14.16 -21.27 23.86
CA ALA A 389 14.11 -22.38 22.92
C ALA A 389 15.19 -22.30 21.82
N ASN A 390 15.59 -21.11 21.39
CA ASN A 390 16.61 -20.92 20.36
C ASN A 390 17.26 -19.53 20.44
N LEU A 391 18.52 -19.50 20.87
CA LEU A 391 19.32 -18.28 21.00
C LEU A 391 19.55 -17.55 19.66
N ALA A 392 19.30 -18.19 18.51
CA ALA A 392 19.39 -17.55 17.21
C ALA A 392 18.42 -16.37 17.01
N PHE A 393 17.40 -16.23 17.85
CA PHE A 393 16.49 -15.08 17.83
C PHE A 393 17.01 -13.85 18.59
N ALA A 394 18.18 -13.92 19.23
CA ALA A 394 18.71 -12.84 20.06
C ALA A 394 18.76 -11.49 19.33
N GLU A 395 19.25 -11.45 18.10
CA GLU A 395 19.34 -10.21 17.30
C GLU A 395 17.95 -9.58 17.07
N HIS A 396 16.96 -10.40 16.69
CA HIS A 396 15.59 -9.92 16.48
C HIS A 396 14.91 -9.44 17.77
N LEU A 397 15.22 -10.08 18.91
CA LEU A 397 14.76 -9.60 20.21
C LEU A 397 15.38 -8.24 20.53
N LEU A 398 16.69 -8.07 20.34
CA LEU A 398 17.36 -6.81 20.63
C LEU A 398 16.80 -5.68 19.77
N ASP A 399 16.61 -5.91 18.47
CA ASP A 399 15.97 -4.94 17.58
C ASP A 399 14.54 -4.59 18.02
N PHE A 400 13.78 -5.60 18.47
CA PHE A 400 12.42 -5.39 18.99
C PHE A 400 12.42 -4.54 20.26
N LEU A 401 13.28 -4.85 21.24
CA LEU A 401 13.39 -4.11 22.50
C LEU A 401 13.92 -2.69 22.28
N ASP A 402 14.88 -2.50 21.38
CA ASP A 402 15.36 -1.18 20.95
C ASP A 402 14.21 -0.36 20.34
N SER A 403 13.41 -0.97 19.46
CA SER A 403 12.24 -0.30 18.85
C SER A 403 11.21 0.08 19.91
N VAL A 404 10.93 -0.79 20.88
CA VAL A 404 10.01 -0.49 22.00
C VAL A 404 10.55 0.64 22.86
N THR A 405 11.85 0.67 23.15
CA THR A 405 12.48 1.71 23.97
C THR A 405 12.41 3.08 23.28
N GLN A 406 12.50 3.11 21.95
CA GLN A 406 12.40 4.34 21.15
C GLN A 406 10.95 4.84 21.04
N ASP A 407 10.00 3.96 20.71
CA ASP A 407 8.63 4.34 20.42
C ASP A 407 7.75 4.44 21.68
N PHE A 408 8.10 3.71 22.76
CA PHE A 408 7.32 3.60 24.00
C PHE A 408 8.24 3.67 25.25
N PRO A 409 8.82 4.83 25.56
CA PRO A 409 9.79 4.98 26.65
C PRO A 409 9.22 4.69 28.05
N ASP A 410 7.90 4.81 28.22
CA ASP A 410 7.20 4.53 29.48
C ASP A 410 6.91 3.04 29.70
N SER A 411 7.22 2.17 28.72
CA SER A 411 6.97 0.74 28.85
C SER A 411 7.98 0.07 29.77
N ASP A 412 7.48 -0.72 30.74
CA ASP A 412 8.32 -1.56 31.58
C ASP A 412 8.80 -2.85 30.88
N LEU A 413 8.33 -3.14 29.66
CA LEU A 413 8.66 -4.38 28.95
C LEU A 413 10.17 -4.58 28.76
N PRO A 414 10.96 -3.60 28.25
CA PRO A 414 12.40 -3.81 28.06
C PRO A 414 13.11 -4.13 29.36
N TYR A 415 12.79 -3.41 30.44
CA TYR A 415 13.36 -3.67 31.76
C TYR A 415 13.05 -5.08 32.25
N GLN A 416 11.76 -5.49 32.21
CA GLN A 416 11.35 -6.82 32.67
C GLN A 416 11.97 -7.93 31.81
N ALA A 417 11.99 -7.77 30.49
CA ALA A 417 12.58 -8.74 29.58
C ALA A 417 14.10 -8.89 29.81
N TYR A 418 14.84 -7.79 29.91
CA TYR A 418 16.29 -7.86 30.18
C TYR A 418 16.60 -8.42 31.57
N SER A 419 15.79 -8.11 32.59
CA SER A 419 15.96 -8.67 33.93
C SER A 419 15.81 -10.20 33.92
N GLU A 420 14.72 -10.71 33.32
CA GLU A 420 14.49 -12.17 33.22
C GLU A 420 15.56 -12.87 32.35
N LEU A 421 16.02 -12.21 31.28
CA LEU A 421 17.08 -12.73 30.43
C LEU A 421 18.44 -12.72 31.13
N CYS A 422 18.76 -11.72 31.95
CA CYS A 422 20.01 -11.69 32.71
C CYS A 422 20.16 -12.93 33.60
N ASP A 423 19.11 -13.26 34.36
CA ASP A 423 19.11 -14.44 35.24
C ASP A 423 19.26 -15.73 34.41
N TRP A 424 18.55 -15.82 33.29
CA TRP A 424 18.65 -16.98 32.40
C TRP A 424 20.04 -17.12 31.76
N VAL A 425 20.65 -16.03 31.29
CA VAL A 425 21.99 -16.04 30.70
C VAL A 425 23.04 -16.41 31.76
N ALA A 426 22.91 -15.91 32.98
CA ALA A 426 23.83 -16.26 34.07
C ALA A 426 23.86 -17.78 34.33
N ILE A 427 22.72 -18.45 34.22
CA ILE A 427 22.61 -19.91 34.41
C ILE A 427 23.15 -20.69 33.20
N ASN A 428 22.82 -20.28 31.97
CA ASN A 428 23.05 -21.11 30.77
C ASN A 428 24.37 -20.82 30.04
N SER A 429 25.02 -19.68 30.30
CA SER A 429 26.25 -19.27 29.60
C SER A 429 27.44 -20.15 29.92
N ALA A 430 27.57 -20.63 31.17
CA ALA A 430 28.65 -21.49 31.62
C ALA A 430 28.64 -22.86 30.90
N GLU A 431 27.46 -23.47 30.76
CA GLU A 431 27.30 -24.78 30.11
C GLU A 431 27.61 -24.72 28.61
N ASN A 432 27.32 -23.59 27.97
CA ASN A 432 27.48 -23.37 26.53
C ASN A 432 28.74 -22.55 26.17
N ALA A 433 29.64 -22.34 27.14
CA ALA A 433 30.84 -21.52 26.99
C ALA A 433 31.78 -21.98 25.86
N ALA A 434 31.72 -23.26 25.47
CA ALA A 434 32.50 -23.82 24.37
C ALA A 434 32.02 -23.39 22.97
N ASP A 435 30.76 -22.97 22.81
CA ASP A 435 30.23 -22.47 21.53
C ASP A 435 30.38 -20.95 21.42
N ARG A 436 31.30 -20.52 20.56
CA ARG A 436 31.59 -19.11 20.28
C ARG A 436 30.35 -18.32 19.85
N GLN A 437 29.48 -18.90 19.03
CA GLN A 437 28.32 -18.17 18.49
C GLN A 437 27.28 -17.93 19.56
N SER A 438 27.04 -18.93 20.41
CA SER A 438 26.13 -18.81 21.56
C SER A 438 26.68 -17.84 22.60
N LEU A 439 27.97 -17.96 22.95
CA LEU A 439 28.64 -17.04 23.86
C LEU A 439 28.58 -15.59 23.37
N GLY A 440 28.82 -15.35 22.08
CA GLY A 440 28.70 -14.02 21.50
C GLY A 440 27.31 -13.41 21.68
N ARG A 441 26.25 -14.21 21.48
CA ARG A 441 24.86 -13.79 21.66
C ARG A 441 24.52 -13.53 23.13
N TYR A 442 24.97 -14.39 24.05
CA TYR A 442 24.84 -14.16 25.49
C TYR A 442 25.45 -12.82 25.90
N MET A 443 26.68 -12.53 25.45
CA MET A 443 27.34 -11.27 25.75
C MET A 443 26.62 -10.07 25.15
N THR A 444 26.05 -10.17 23.94
CA THR A 444 25.25 -9.06 23.38
C THR A 444 24.00 -8.75 24.21
N ILE A 445 23.34 -9.77 24.76
CA ILE A 445 22.17 -9.60 25.64
C ILE A 445 22.61 -8.94 26.96
N LEU A 446 23.66 -9.45 27.60
CA LEU A 446 24.19 -8.89 28.85
C LEU A 446 24.68 -7.45 28.66
N ASN A 447 25.33 -7.14 27.54
CA ASN A 447 25.81 -5.80 27.26
C ASN A 447 24.66 -4.79 27.20
N ARG A 448 23.57 -5.16 26.50
CA ARG A 448 22.38 -4.32 26.42
C ARG A 448 21.67 -4.20 27.77
N ALA A 449 21.58 -5.29 28.55
CA ALA A 449 21.01 -5.24 29.89
C ALA A 449 21.84 -4.37 30.85
N ALA A 450 23.18 -4.42 30.78
CA ALA A 450 24.10 -3.59 31.57
C ALA A 450 23.99 -2.08 31.29
N MET A 451 23.34 -1.68 30.19
CA MET A 451 23.05 -0.27 29.91
C MET A 451 21.81 0.24 30.67
N TYR A 452 21.02 -0.63 31.29
CA TYR A 452 19.85 -0.24 32.08
C TYR A 452 20.20 -0.06 33.55
N SER A 453 20.22 1.19 34.02
CA SER A 453 20.56 1.55 35.41
C SER A 453 19.67 0.88 36.46
N ARG A 454 18.42 0.54 36.11
CA ARG A 454 17.47 -0.15 37.00
C ARG A 454 17.88 -1.60 37.28
N ILE A 455 18.52 -2.29 36.33
CA ILE A 455 18.91 -3.71 36.47
C ILE A 455 20.08 -3.82 37.46
N PRO A 456 20.07 -4.79 38.41
CA PRO A 456 21.20 -5.01 39.29
C PRO A 456 22.41 -5.57 38.51
N PRO A 457 23.63 -5.04 38.70
CA PRO A 457 24.82 -5.54 37.99
C PRO A 457 25.31 -6.91 38.51
N GLN A 458 24.89 -7.32 39.71
CA GLN A 458 25.33 -8.56 40.38
C GLN A 458 25.27 -9.82 39.50
N PRO A 459 24.12 -10.22 38.90
CA PRO A 459 24.04 -11.42 38.05
C PRO A 459 24.95 -11.34 36.82
N ILE A 460 25.18 -10.12 36.29
CA ILE A 460 26.07 -9.90 35.15
C ILE A 460 27.52 -10.14 35.58
N VAL A 461 27.95 -9.54 36.68
CA VAL A 461 29.33 -9.67 37.20
C VAL A 461 29.62 -11.12 37.62
N ASP A 462 28.68 -11.78 38.28
CA ASP A 462 28.83 -13.18 38.70
C ASP A 462 28.97 -14.11 37.49
N CYS A 463 28.19 -13.88 36.43
CA CYS A 463 28.31 -14.59 35.16
C CYS A 463 29.71 -14.39 34.53
N LEU A 464 30.20 -13.14 34.47
CA LEU A 464 31.52 -12.86 33.91
C LEU A 464 32.66 -13.50 34.73
N ALA A 465 32.53 -13.51 36.06
CA ALA A 465 33.49 -14.15 36.95
C ALA A 465 33.52 -15.67 36.77
N GLN A 466 32.35 -16.31 36.61
CA GLN A 466 32.26 -17.74 36.31
C GLN A 466 32.89 -18.11 34.96
N LEU A 467 32.72 -17.27 33.93
CA LEU A 467 33.37 -17.48 32.63
C LEU A 467 34.90 -17.33 32.73
N ALA A 468 35.39 -16.41 33.57
CA ALA A 468 36.83 -16.26 33.83
C ALA A 468 37.40 -17.51 34.53
N SER A 469 36.70 -18.06 35.53
CA SER A 469 37.16 -19.26 36.25
C SER A 469 37.20 -20.52 35.37
N ILE A 470 36.21 -20.70 34.48
CA ILE A 470 36.19 -21.82 33.52
C ILE A 470 37.41 -21.76 32.59
N ASN A 471 37.79 -20.56 32.16
CA ASN A 471 38.98 -20.37 31.33
C ASN A 471 40.28 -20.66 32.11
N SER A 472 40.38 -20.28 33.39
CA SER A 472 41.58 -20.59 34.20
C SER A 472 41.74 -22.08 34.51
N ASP A 473 40.66 -22.83 34.71
CA ASP A 473 40.73 -24.27 34.99
C ASP A 473 41.17 -25.10 33.77
N GLN A 474 40.85 -24.65 32.55
CA GLN A 474 41.35 -25.25 31.32
C GLN A 474 42.87 -25.07 31.13
N TYR A 475 43.44 -23.97 31.65
CA TYR A 475 44.88 -23.70 31.60
C TYR A 475 45.70 -24.55 32.59
N ASN A 476 45.07 -25.09 33.64
CA ASN A 476 45.74 -25.88 34.69
C ASN A 476 45.76 -27.41 34.42
N SER A 477 45.24 -27.86 33.28
CA SER A 477 45.37 -29.23 32.77
C SER A 477 46.66 -29.37 31.93
N PRO A 478 47.30 -30.56 31.79
CA PRO A 478 48.60 -30.70 31.12
C PRO A 478 48.55 -30.14 29.70
N PRO A 479 49.65 -29.58 29.17
CA PRO A 479 49.61 -28.64 28.08
C PRO A 479 49.07 -29.33 26.82
N ALA A 480 47.82 -29.03 26.47
CA ALA A 480 47.39 -29.15 25.10
C ALA A 480 48.30 -28.19 24.32
N THR A 481 49.16 -28.76 23.49
CA THR A 481 50.06 -28.04 22.60
C THR A 481 49.26 -27.33 21.52
N SER A 482 48.53 -26.28 21.87
CA SER A 482 48.16 -25.17 21.00
C SER A 482 47.42 -24.11 21.83
N ILE A 483 47.77 -22.85 21.62
CA ILE A 483 47.01 -21.67 22.11
C ILE A 483 45.63 -21.59 21.39
N GLU A 484 45.30 -22.57 20.55
CA GLU A 484 44.18 -22.56 19.61
C GLU A 484 42.93 -23.30 20.12
N ASP A 485 43.00 -24.07 21.20
CA ASP A 485 41.88 -24.92 21.65
C ASP A 485 40.84 -24.20 22.54
N SER A 486 41.21 -23.09 23.19
CA SER A 486 40.26 -22.25 23.94
C SER A 486 39.53 -21.29 22.97
N LYS A 487 38.38 -21.67 22.42
CA LYS A 487 37.56 -20.73 21.60
C LYS A 487 37.01 -19.53 22.39
N LEU A 488 37.22 -19.50 23.70
CA LEU A 488 36.76 -18.51 24.66
C LEU A 488 37.51 -17.18 24.55
N TRP A 489 38.83 -17.17 24.31
CA TRP A 489 39.62 -15.93 24.15
C TRP A 489 39.13 -15.07 22.96
N LEU A 490 38.59 -15.70 21.92
CA LEU A 490 38.03 -15.01 20.75
C LEU A 490 36.79 -14.15 21.08
N CYS A 491 36.15 -14.38 22.23
CA CYS A 491 35.04 -13.59 22.76
C CYS A 491 35.46 -12.60 23.86
N GLY A 492 36.75 -12.50 24.20
CA GLY A 492 37.26 -11.64 25.27
C GLY A 492 36.87 -10.17 25.08
N HIS A 493 36.91 -9.65 23.85
CA HIS A 493 36.45 -8.28 23.55
C HIS A 493 34.98 -8.05 23.94
N LEU A 494 34.09 -9.03 23.73
CA LEU A 494 32.68 -8.92 24.11
C LEU A 494 32.50 -8.90 25.64
N ILE A 495 33.29 -9.71 26.35
CA ILE A 495 33.32 -9.73 27.83
C ILE A 495 33.79 -8.37 28.38
N LEU A 496 34.85 -7.81 27.77
CA LEU A 496 35.36 -6.49 28.14
C LEU A 496 34.34 -5.38 27.83
N ASP A 497 33.61 -5.48 26.72
CA ASP A 497 32.57 -4.51 26.37
C ASP A 497 31.40 -4.55 27.35
N VAL A 498 30.95 -5.74 27.78
CA VAL A 498 29.95 -5.87 28.87
C VAL A 498 30.48 -5.24 30.15
N SER A 499 31.74 -5.53 30.50
CA SER A 499 32.39 -4.99 31.71
C SER A 499 32.42 -3.46 31.69
N ARG A 500 32.81 -2.87 30.55
CA ARG A 500 32.79 -1.41 30.33
C ARG A 500 31.39 -0.82 30.48
N SER A 501 30.37 -1.47 29.95
CA SER A 501 28.98 -1.03 30.11
C SER A 501 28.54 -1.05 31.57
N VAL A 502 28.94 -2.08 32.33
CA VAL A 502 28.68 -2.15 33.78
C VAL A 502 29.37 -0.99 34.51
N PHE A 503 30.64 -0.72 34.22
CA PHE A 503 31.36 0.42 34.81
C PHE A 503 30.67 1.76 34.53
N ARG A 504 30.31 2.01 33.27
CA ARG A 504 29.69 3.29 32.86
C ARG A 504 28.33 3.52 33.51
N THR A 505 27.49 2.49 33.56
CA THR A 505 26.10 2.63 34.02
C THR A 505 25.95 2.49 35.53
N HIS A 506 26.77 1.67 36.18
CA HIS A 506 26.60 1.27 37.58
C HIS A 506 27.74 1.71 38.51
N TRP A 507 28.57 2.67 38.11
CA TRP A 507 29.69 3.19 38.90
C TRP A 507 29.34 3.45 40.37
N HIS A 508 28.23 4.14 40.63
CA HIS A 508 27.78 4.45 42.00
C HIS A 508 27.50 3.21 42.85
N ARG A 509 27.00 2.11 42.26
CA ARG A 509 26.75 0.85 42.98
C ARG A 509 28.05 0.08 43.22
N LEU A 510 28.98 0.12 42.27
CA LEU A 510 30.32 -0.47 42.41
C LEU A 510 31.13 0.18 43.53
N GLN A 511 30.98 1.48 43.75
CA GLN A 511 31.64 2.18 44.86
C GLN A 511 31.15 1.71 46.25
N THR A 512 29.89 1.31 46.35
CA THR A 512 29.28 0.88 47.61
C THR A 512 29.47 -0.60 47.90
N ASP A 513 29.73 -1.42 46.88
CA ASP A 513 29.91 -2.87 47.01
C ASP A 513 31.32 -3.28 46.58
N ALA A 514 32.22 -3.38 47.57
CA ALA A 514 33.61 -3.75 47.36
C ALA A 514 33.78 -5.17 46.79
N GLY A 515 32.84 -6.08 47.04
CA GLY A 515 32.89 -7.45 46.51
C GLY A 515 32.57 -7.49 45.02
N LEU A 516 31.52 -6.76 44.60
CA LEU A 516 31.16 -6.60 43.20
C LEU A 516 32.29 -5.94 42.39
N LEU A 517 32.92 -4.90 42.93
CA LEU A 517 34.05 -4.22 42.30
C LEU A 517 35.27 -5.15 42.17
N ALA A 518 35.62 -5.88 43.23
CA ALA A 518 36.74 -6.81 43.20
C ALA A 518 36.56 -7.93 42.15
N ASN A 519 35.35 -8.49 42.06
CA ASN A 519 35.03 -9.51 41.06
C ASN A 519 35.16 -8.96 39.63
N LEU A 520 34.63 -7.77 39.37
CA LEU A 520 34.71 -7.14 38.05
C LEU A 520 36.15 -6.76 37.65
N CYS A 521 36.95 -6.25 38.60
CA CYS A 521 38.38 -6.02 38.39
C CYS A 521 39.15 -7.32 38.14
N GLY A 522 38.80 -8.42 38.82
CA GLY A 522 39.36 -9.75 38.58
C GLY A 522 39.08 -10.25 37.17
N VAL A 523 37.86 -10.06 36.66
CA VAL A 523 37.50 -10.34 35.25
C VAL A 523 38.36 -9.50 34.30
N LEU A 524 38.46 -8.19 34.50
CA LEU A 524 39.28 -7.33 33.65
C LEU A 524 40.76 -7.76 33.63
N ALA A 525 41.34 -8.06 34.80
CA ALA A 525 42.72 -8.51 34.91
C ALA A 525 42.96 -9.85 34.18
N HIS A 526 41.97 -10.75 34.21
CA HIS A 526 42.04 -12.06 33.55
C HIS A 526 41.97 -11.94 32.01
N TRP A 527 41.10 -11.08 31.48
CA TRP A 527 40.82 -11.01 30.04
C TRP A 527 41.61 -9.92 29.27
N ALA A 528 42.09 -8.87 29.95
CA ALA A 528 42.90 -7.82 29.30
C ALA A 528 44.39 -8.20 29.15
N GLY A 529 44.86 -9.21 29.89
CA GLY A 529 46.26 -9.63 29.90
C GLY A 529 47.23 -8.53 30.40
N PRO A 530 48.52 -8.85 30.61
CA PRO A 530 49.51 -7.90 31.13
C PRO A 530 50.01 -6.86 30.10
N GLY A 531 49.31 -6.66 28.97
CA GLY A 531 49.83 -5.89 27.81
C GLY A 531 48.97 -4.74 27.29
N ASP A 532 47.65 -4.74 27.46
CA ASP A 532 46.78 -3.66 26.96
C ASP A 532 46.59 -2.56 28.03
N SER A 533 47.68 -1.84 28.28
CA SER A 533 47.72 -0.66 29.13
C SER A 533 46.81 0.50 28.66
N ASP A 534 46.30 0.46 27.42
CA ASP A 534 45.40 1.50 26.89
C ASP A 534 43.94 1.33 27.38
N LEU A 535 43.54 0.14 27.86
CA LEU A 535 42.19 -0.07 28.43
C LEU A 535 42.05 0.54 29.84
N TYR A 536 43.17 0.70 30.55
CA TYR A 536 43.25 1.28 31.90
C TYR A 536 43.26 2.81 31.91
N VAL A 537 43.40 3.46 30.75
CA VAL A 537 43.51 4.92 30.65
C VAL A 537 42.14 5.60 30.48
N ASP A 538 41.13 4.87 30.00
CA ASP A 538 39.76 5.37 29.75
C ASP A 538 38.68 4.79 30.72
N ILE A 539 39.07 3.98 31.71
CA ILE A 539 38.25 3.60 32.89
C ILE A 539 38.67 4.49 34.05
#